data_AF-A0A517TTT5-F1
#
_entry.id   AF-A0A517TTT5-F1
#
_cell.length_a   1.000
_cell.length_b   1.000
_cell.length_c   1.000
_cell.angle_alpha   90.00
_cell.angle_beta   90.00
_cell.angle_gamma   90.00
#
_symmetry.space_group_name_H-M   'P 1'
#
loop_
_entity.id
_entity.type
_entity.pdbx_description
1 polymer ?
#
loop_
_entity_poly.entity_id
_entity_poly.type
_entity_poly.pdbx_seq_one_letter_code
_entity_poly.pdbx_strand_id
1 'polypeptide(L)'
;MYAVTGTELRRRWRKQMSIRAAPRVPRPLRCAAAVGWMLDCPRTGDFVEMSRLAIVVVQDEYFDGGRTAVRVVGYRPEVIANGEIQWFSSTNTLFRKDLMLRPQPFARGMRIDLRSAQLLALAMRLDHRIEQAKSHPQRLRQATMKMPAVWAGFHRSVADGVIGCGPEFEALCAKFGMNPQAMLAKFRREHDGLVLFPLRWVNDDLGRATAMFAEVAQFPTRQAVPTQLIANAIRDASGLGSQTRCADEATATVA
;
A
#
# COMPACT_ATOMS: atom_id res chain seq x y z
N MET A 1 19.58 14.89 -2.45
CA MET A 1 19.10 13.97 -3.51
C MET A 1 18.79 14.84 -4.73
N TYR A 2 19.55 14.76 -5.81
CA TYR A 2 19.37 15.65 -6.97
C TYR A 2 17.98 15.45 -7.60
N ALA A 3 17.33 16.55 -7.98
CA ALA A 3 16.04 16.51 -8.67
C ALA A 3 16.24 15.88 -10.06
N VAL A 4 15.75 14.65 -10.25
CA VAL A 4 15.81 13.97 -11.54
C VAL A 4 14.88 14.69 -12.51
N THR A 5 15.42 15.18 -13.63
CA THR A 5 14.64 15.91 -14.62
C THR A 5 13.65 14.99 -15.36
N GLY A 6 12.54 15.55 -15.85
CA GLY A 6 11.54 14.79 -16.61
C GLY A 6 12.10 14.17 -17.90
N THR A 7 13.09 14.81 -18.53
CA THR A 7 13.79 14.31 -19.73
C THR A 7 14.63 13.08 -19.42
N GLU A 8 15.35 13.07 -18.29
CA GLU A 8 16.13 11.92 -17.84
C GLU A 8 15.22 10.73 -17.50
N LEU A 9 14.13 10.96 -16.76
CA LEU A 9 13.15 9.91 -16.45
C LEU A 9 12.54 9.32 -17.71
N ARG A 10 12.21 10.15 -18.70
CA ARG A 10 11.69 9.68 -19.99
C ARG A 10 12.71 8.83 -20.75
N ARG A 11 13.99 9.18 -20.71
CA ARG A 11 15.07 8.39 -21.33
C ARG A 11 15.22 7.03 -20.63
N ARG A 12 15.19 7.00 -19.29
CA ARG A 12 15.22 5.75 -18.51
C ARG A 12 14.00 4.88 -18.77
N TRP A 13 12.81 5.49 -18.76
CA TRP A 13 11.55 4.82 -19.12
C TRP A 13 11.66 4.19 -20.50
N ARG A 14 12.15 4.94 -21.50
CA ARG A 14 12.34 4.40 -22.85
C ARG A 14 13.25 3.19 -22.81
N LYS A 15 14.43 3.26 -22.17
CA LYS A 15 15.34 2.10 -22.08
C LYS A 15 14.68 0.88 -21.42
N GLN A 16 13.92 1.08 -20.35
CA GLN A 16 13.27 0.00 -19.59
C GLN A 16 12.07 -0.61 -20.35
N MET A 17 11.29 0.22 -21.05
CA MET A 17 10.04 -0.19 -21.68
C MET A 17 10.14 -0.44 -23.18
N SER A 18 11.09 0.17 -23.92
CA SER A 18 11.22 -0.02 -25.38
C SER A 18 11.61 -1.44 -25.74
N ILE A 19 12.47 -2.06 -24.92
CA ILE A 19 12.81 -3.49 -25.04
C ILE A 19 11.55 -4.36 -24.93
N ARG A 20 10.55 -3.88 -24.18
CA ARG A 20 9.33 -4.62 -23.83
C ARG A 20 8.12 -4.26 -24.69
N ALA A 21 8.17 -3.14 -25.41
CA ALA A 21 7.12 -2.68 -26.31
C ALA A 21 7.25 -3.26 -27.74
N ALA A 22 8.40 -3.86 -28.06
CA ALA A 22 8.70 -4.43 -29.37
C ALA A 22 8.22 -5.88 -29.66
N PRO A 23 7.93 -6.77 -28.69
CA PRO A 23 7.62 -8.15 -29.04
C PRO A 23 6.21 -8.28 -29.62
N ARG A 24 6.10 -8.99 -30.76
CA ARG A 24 4.84 -9.54 -31.29
C ARG A 24 4.24 -10.63 -30.39
N VAL A 25 5.00 -11.12 -29.41
CA VAL A 25 4.61 -12.20 -28.50
C VAL A 25 4.08 -11.60 -27.19
N PRO A 26 2.87 -12.01 -26.74
CA PRO A 26 2.35 -11.67 -25.42
C PRO A 26 3.37 -11.93 -24.32
N ARG A 27 3.52 -10.95 -23.44
CA ARG A 27 4.36 -11.11 -22.26
C ARG A 27 3.65 -12.05 -21.28
N PRO A 28 4.32 -13.07 -20.72
CA PRO A 28 3.73 -13.84 -19.64
C PRO A 28 3.56 -12.96 -18.40
N LEU A 29 2.42 -13.08 -17.72
CA LEU A 29 2.20 -12.38 -16.46
C LEU A 29 3.29 -12.74 -15.47
N ARG A 30 3.77 -11.71 -14.78
CA ARG A 30 4.53 -11.90 -13.55
C ARG A 30 3.49 -12.12 -12.46
N CYS A 31 3.51 -13.29 -11.82
CA CYS A 31 2.69 -13.61 -10.65
C CYS A 31 3.17 -12.84 -9.40
N ALA A 32 3.46 -11.54 -9.56
CA ALA A 32 4.01 -10.64 -8.57
C ALA A 32 3.44 -9.24 -8.78
N ALA A 33 3.19 -8.57 -7.66
CA ALA A 33 2.98 -7.14 -7.58
C ALA A 33 4.13 -6.50 -6.78
N ALA A 34 4.33 -5.20 -6.94
CA ALA A 34 5.18 -4.43 -6.04
C ALA A 34 4.44 -3.23 -5.48
N VAL A 35 4.65 -2.98 -4.19
CA VAL A 35 4.02 -1.91 -3.43
C VAL A 35 5.09 -0.91 -3.02
N GLY A 36 4.80 0.37 -3.19
CA GLY A 36 5.59 1.50 -2.75
C GLY A 36 4.70 2.60 -2.19
N TRP A 37 5.31 3.67 -1.68
CA TRP A 37 4.59 4.76 -1.04
C TRP A 37 5.05 6.11 -1.59
N MET A 38 4.10 7.01 -1.72
CA MET A 38 4.32 8.43 -2.02
C MET A 38 3.75 9.26 -0.90
N LEU A 39 4.46 10.33 -0.56
CA LEU A 39 4.03 11.32 0.43
C LEU A 39 3.75 12.62 -0.31
N ASP A 40 2.59 13.22 -0.08
CA ASP A 40 2.24 14.55 -0.61
C ASP A 40 2.79 15.69 0.26
N CYS A 41 3.78 15.38 1.11
CA CYS A 41 4.48 16.33 1.93
C CYS A 41 5.95 15.95 2.05
N PRO A 42 6.84 16.92 2.34
CA PRO A 42 8.19 16.61 2.79
C PRO A 42 8.14 15.67 3.99
N ARG A 43 9.04 14.69 4.03
CA ARG A 43 9.18 13.83 5.19
C ARG A 43 9.88 14.61 6.30
N THR A 44 9.09 15.12 7.25
CA THR A 44 9.59 15.89 8.41
C THR A 44 9.78 15.04 9.66
N GLY A 45 9.32 13.78 9.66
CA GLY A 45 9.48 12.89 10.80
C GLY A 45 9.13 11.42 10.50
N ASP A 46 8.81 10.72 11.58
CA ASP A 46 8.49 9.28 11.60
C ASP A 46 7.03 8.98 11.29
N PHE A 47 6.17 9.99 11.41
CA PHE A 47 4.74 9.91 11.14
C PHE A 47 4.38 10.76 9.93
N VAL A 48 3.39 10.30 9.18
CA VAL A 48 2.74 11.08 8.13
C VAL A 48 1.24 10.93 8.25
N GLU A 49 0.51 12.03 8.12
CA GLU A 49 -0.95 11.99 8.09
C GLU A 49 -1.44 11.06 6.96
N MET A 50 -2.39 10.17 7.24
CA MET A 50 -2.88 9.18 6.26
C MET A 50 -3.44 9.84 5.00
N SER A 51 -4.05 11.01 5.11
CA SER A 51 -4.55 11.80 3.97
C SER A 51 -3.47 12.17 2.95
N ARG A 52 -2.22 12.28 3.41
CA ARG A 52 -1.03 12.63 2.63
C ARG A 52 -0.23 11.39 2.17
N LEU A 53 -0.65 10.20 2.56
CA LEU A 53 -0.05 8.94 2.15
C LEU A 53 -0.78 8.37 0.93
N ALA A 54 -0.02 8.06 -0.13
CA ALA A 54 -0.51 7.30 -1.26
C ALA A 54 0.27 5.99 -1.40
N ILE A 55 -0.45 4.86 -1.44
CA ILE A 55 0.12 3.55 -1.74
C ILE A 55 0.11 3.36 -3.25
N VAL A 56 1.25 3.04 -3.83
CA VAL A 56 1.40 2.79 -5.26
C VAL A 56 1.67 1.31 -5.48
N VAL A 57 0.77 0.64 -6.18
CA VAL A 57 0.89 -0.75 -6.58
C VAL A 57 1.24 -0.82 -8.06
N VAL A 58 2.25 -1.62 -8.40
CA VAL A 58 2.56 -2.02 -9.77
C VAL A 58 2.31 -3.50 -9.94
N GLN A 59 1.58 -3.89 -10.98
CA GLN A 59 1.31 -5.30 -11.31
C GLN A 59 1.05 -5.47 -12.81
N ASP A 60 1.16 -6.70 -13.30
CA ASP A 60 0.71 -7.03 -14.65
C ASP A 60 -0.81 -7.26 -14.66
N GLU A 61 -1.48 -6.79 -15.72
CA GLU A 61 -2.91 -7.02 -15.96
C GLU A 61 -3.11 -7.49 -17.40
N TYR A 62 -3.92 -8.53 -17.59
CA TYR A 62 -4.34 -8.98 -18.92
C TYR A 62 -5.46 -8.09 -19.47
N PHE A 63 -5.39 -7.83 -20.77
CA PHE A 63 -6.44 -7.21 -21.57
C PHE A 63 -7.05 -8.24 -22.50
N ASP A 64 -8.32 -8.01 -22.83
CA ASP A 64 -8.97 -8.63 -23.97
C ASP A 64 -8.10 -8.43 -25.22
N GLY A 65 -7.85 -9.52 -25.95
CA GLY A 65 -6.89 -9.53 -27.07
C GLY A 65 -5.46 -9.95 -26.71
N GLY A 66 -5.25 -10.57 -25.54
CA GLY A 66 -3.98 -11.24 -25.18
C GLY A 66 -2.82 -10.27 -24.90
N ARG A 67 -3.11 -8.98 -24.71
CA ARG A 67 -2.09 -7.99 -24.37
C ARG A 67 -1.95 -7.89 -22.85
N THR A 68 -0.72 -7.69 -22.40
CA THR A 68 -0.42 -7.45 -20.98
C THR A 68 -0.04 -5.99 -20.78
N ALA A 69 -0.72 -5.30 -19.86
CA ALA A 69 -0.30 -3.99 -19.40
C ALA A 69 0.46 -4.08 -18.08
N VAL A 70 1.33 -3.09 -17.84
CA VAL A 70 1.96 -2.91 -16.52
C VAL A 70 1.19 -1.80 -15.81
N ARG A 71 0.26 -2.20 -14.94
CA ARG A 71 -0.63 -1.27 -14.24
C ARG A 71 0.08 -0.62 -13.08
N VAL A 72 -0.19 0.67 -12.91
CA VAL A 72 0.23 1.47 -11.76
C VAL A 72 -1.03 2.04 -11.13
N VAL A 73 -1.36 1.60 -9.93
CA VAL A 73 -2.57 2.00 -9.21
C VAL A 73 -2.17 2.70 -7.92
N GLY A 74 -2.74 3.87 -7.69
CA GLY A 74 -2.56 4.63 -6.46
C GLY A 74 -3.79 4.49 -5.57
N TYR A 75 -3.60 4.20 -4.29
CA TYR A 75 -4.65 4.13 -3.27
C TYR A 75 -4.35 5.11 -2.16
N ARG A 76 -5.40 5.72 -1.59
CA ARG A 76 -5.31 6.47 -0.34
C ARG A 76 -5.90 5.62 0.78
N PRO A 77 -5.13 5.23 1.81
CA PRO A 77 -5.70 4.51 2.94
C PRO A 77 -6.80 5.32 3.60
N GLU A 78 -7.87 4.65 4.00
CA GLU A 78 -9.00 5.26 4.69
C GLU A 78 -9.32 4.47 5.96
N VAL A 79 -9.70 5.16 7.03
CA VAL A 79 -10.23 4.51 8.23
C VAL A 79 -11.73 4.39 8.03
N ILE A 80 -12.23 3.16 8.02
CA ILE A 80 -13.65 2.85 7.88
C ILE A 80 -14.29 2.65 9.27
N ALA A 81 -15.58 2.28 9.29
CA ALA A 81 -16.28 1.98 10.54
C ALA A 81 -15.49 0.98 11.40
N ASN A 82 -15.58 1.14 12.73
CA ASN A 82 -14.90 0.30 13.74
C ASN A 82 -13.37 0.44 13.80
N GLY A 83 -12.78 1.43 13.13
CA GLY A 83 -11.34 1.66 13.20
C GLY A 83 -10.50 0.75 12.31
N GLU A 84 -11.13 -0.01 11.42
CA GLU A 84 -10.42 -0.78 10.41
C GLU A 84 -9.84 0.14 9.34
N ILE A 85 -8.72 -0.27 8.75
CA ILE A 85 -8.06 0.50 7.69
C ILE A 85 -8.32 -0.19 6.36
N GLN A 86 -9.04 0.49 5.49
CA GLN A 86 -9.19 0.08 4.10
C GLN A 86 -7.97 0.56 3.32
N TRP A 87 -7.02 -0.35 3.09
CA TRP A 87 -5.79 -0.03 2.37
C TRP A 87 -5.95 0.00 0.85
N PHE A 88 -6.76 -0.91 0.30
CA PHE A 88 -6.95 -1.08 -1.14
C PHE A 88 -8.43 -1.27 -1.44
N SER A 89 -9.04 -0.34 -2.17
CA SER A 89 -10.43 -0.43 -2.61
C SER A 89 -10.61 0.33 -3.93
N SER A 90 -11.66 0.00 -4.66
CA SER A 90 -12.11 0.82 -5.79
C SER A 90 -12.53 2.23 -5.32
N THR A 91 -13.13 2.35 -4.13
CA THR A 91 -13.61 3.61 -3.56
C THR A 91 -12.48 4.55 -3.16
N ASN A 92 -11.34 4.02 -2.74
CA ASN A 92 -10.18 4.80 -2.30
C ASN A 92 -9.04 4.85 -3.35
N THR A 93 -9.33 4.48 -4.60
CA THR A 93 -8.39 4.57 -5.71
C THR A 93 -8.20 6.02 -6.14
N LEU A 94 -6.95 6.51 -6.08
CA LEU A 94 -6.56 7.85 -6.52
C LEU A 94 -6.34 7.95 -8.02
N PHE A 95 -5.68 6.94 -8.60
CA PHE A 95 -5.37 6.90 -10.01
C PHE A 95 -5.13 5.48 -10.49
N ARG A 96 -5.36 5.26 -11.78
CA ARG A 96 -5.02 4.03 -12.49
C ARG A 96 -4.31 4.38 -13.80
N LYS A 97 -3.09 3.89 -13.97
CA LYS A 97 -2.20 4.22 -15.09
C LYS A 97 -1.60 2.96 -15.71
N ASP A 98 -1.02 3.14 -16.89
CA ASP A 98 -0.29 2.13 -17.64
C ASP A 98 1.16 2.59 -17.85
N LEU A 99 2.10 1.86 -17.25
CA LEU A 99 3.52 2.14 -17.36
C LEU A 99 4.07 1.83 -18.75
N MET A 100 3.37 1.04 -19.57
CA MET A 100 3.77 0.73 -20.95
C MET A 100 3.45 1.88 -21.92
N LEU A 101 2.55 2.80 -21.55
CA LEU A 101 2.25 3.96 -22.37
C LEU A 101 3.30 5.06 -22.16
N ARG A 102 3.73 5.69 -23.25
CA ARG A 102 4.73 6.78 -23.22
C ARG A 102 4.25 7.91 -22.31
N PRO A 103 5.02 8.27 -21.25
CA PRO A 103 4.67 9.39 -20.40
C PRO A 103 4.77 10.70 -21.19
N GLN A 104 3.84 11.62 -20.90
CA GLN A 104 3.71 12.92 -21.56
C GLN A 104 3.49 14.01 -20.50
N PRO A 105 3.94 15.25 -20.74
CA PRO A 105 3.54 16.38 -19.89
C PRO A 105 2.02 16.55 -19.93
N PHE A 106 1.40 16.86 -18.79
CA PHE A 106 -0.05 17.10 -18.66
C PHE A 106 -0.94 15.91 -19.03
N ALA A 107 -0.39 14.69 -19.01
CA ALA A 107 -1.12 13.49 -19.39
C ALA A 107 -2.30 13.19 -18.45
N ARG A 108 -3.44 12.82 -19.04
CA ARG A 108 -4.65 12.37 -18.33
C ARG A 108 -4.97 10.91 -18.67
N GLY A 109 -5.98 10.34 -18.00
CA GLY A 109 -6.40 8.96 -18.22
C GLY A 109 -5.30 7.97 -17.87
N MET A 110 -5.02 7.00 -18.75
CA MET A 110 -4.08 5.90 -18.49
C MET A 110 -2.60 6.28 -18.57
N ARG A 111 -2.23 7.44 -19.12
CA ARG A 111 -0.82 7.87 -19.24
C ARG A 111 -0.34 8.55 -17.96
N ILE A 112 0.91 8.29 -17.57
CA ILE A 112 1.58 8.98 -16.45
C ILE A 112 2.02 10.38 -16.90
N ASP A 113 1.68 11.40 -16.10
CA ASP A 113 2.11 12.79 -16.32
C ASP A 113 3.59 12.95 -15.95
N LEU A 114 4.39 13.54 -16.84
CA LEU A 114 5.81 13.83 -16.57
C LEU A 114 6.01 14.88 -15.47
N ARG A 115 5.00 15.70 -15.15
CA ARG A 115 5.06 16.61 -14.00
C ARG A 115 5.06 15.85 -12.67
N SER A 116 4.44 14.67 -12.64
CA SER A 116 4.50 13.74 -11.51
C SER A 116 5.78 12.88 -11.59
N ALA A 117 6.94 13.53 -11.64
CA ALA A 117 8.25 12.88 -11.78
C ALA A 117 8.48 11.78 -10.72
N GLN A 118 8.03 12.03 -9.50
CA GLN A 118 8.10 11.07 -8.39
C GLN A 118 7.29 9.78 -8.67
N LEU A 119 6.07 9.91 -9.20
CA LEU A 119 5.24 8.76 -9.56
C LEU A 119 5.89 7.90 -10.64
N LEU A 120 6.39 8.53 -11.72
CA LEU A 120 7.07 7.79 -12.79
C LEU A 120 8.34 7.09 -12.27
N ALA A 121 9.13 7.79 -11.46
CA ALA A 121 10.34 7.21 -10.87
C ALA A 121 10.02 6.04 -9.93
N LEU A 122 8.99 6.16 -9.09
CA LEU A 122 8.54 5.10 -8.21
C LEU A 122 8.02 3.90 -9.01
N ALA A 123 7.15 4.12 -9.99
CA ALA A 123 6.57 3.06 -10.82
C ALA A 123 7.65 2.26 -11.55
N MET A 124 8.66 2.92 -12.13
CA MET A 124 9.80 2.23 -12.77
C MET A 124 10.63 1.39 -11.78
N ARG A 125 10.83 1.89 -10.54
CA ARG A 125 11.54 1.15 -9.49
C ARG A 125 10.75 -0.06 -9.02
N LEU A 126 9.42 0.08 -8.89
CA LEU A 126 8.52 -1.02 -8.52
C LEU A 126 8.48 -2.09 -9.62
N ASP A 127 8.36 -1.69 -10.89
CA ASP A 127 8.44 -2.62 -12.01
C ASP A 127 9.79 -3.36 -12.06
N HIS A 128 10.91 -2.66 -11.84
CA HIS A 128 12.21 -3.31 -11.73
C HIS A 128 12.28 -4.29 -10.56
N ARG A 129 11.66 -3.97 -9.43
CA ARG A 129 11.59 -4.86 -8.26
C ARG A 129 10.83 -6.15 -8.59
N ILE A 130 9.75 -6.05 -9.36
CA ILE A 130 9.00 -7.20 -9.85
C ILE A 130 9.87 -8.09 -10.75
N GLU A 131 10.68 -7.50 -11.65
CA GLU A 131 11.65 -8.29 -12.45
C GLU A 131 12.65 -9.05 -11.57
N GLN A 132 13.23 -8.37 -10.58
CA GLN A 132 14.19 -9.01 -9.67
C GLN A 132 13.56 -10.17 -8.88
N ALA A 133 12.30 -9.99 -8.46
CA ALA A 133 11.55 -11.00 -7.74
C ALA A 133 11.20 -12.21 -8.61
N LYS A 134 10.99 -12.01 -9.93
CA LYS A 134 10.72 -13.10 -10.88
C LYS A 134 11.83 -14.14 -10.89
N SER A 135 13.10 -13.72 -10.74
CA SER A 135 14.24 -14.65 -10.65
C SER A 135 14.28 -15.45 -9.35
N HIS A 136 13.47 -15.09 -8.34
CA HIS A 136 13.49 -15.69 -7.00
C HIS A 136 12.07 -16.03 -6.51
N PRO A 137 11.35 -16.94 -7.19
CA PRO A 137 9.94 -17.21 -6.91
C PRO A 137 9.67 -17.72 -5.49
N GLN A 138 10.62 -18.45 -4.88
CA GLN A 138 10.49 -18.92 -3.50
C GLN A 138 10.42 -17.76 -2.50
N ARG A 139 11.28 -16.74 -2.66
CA ARG A 139 11.26 -15.54 -1.80
C ARG A 139 9.96 -14.76 -1.94
N LEU A 140 9.41 -14.73 -3.16
CA LEU A 140 8.13 -14.08 -3.42
C LEU A 140 6.97 -14.81 -2.72
N ARG A 141 6.93 -16.14 -2.77
CA ARG A 141 5.86 -16.95 -2.11
C ARG A 141 5.85 -16.77 -0.59
N GLN A 142 7.01 -16.57 0.02
CA GLN A 142 7.15 -16.33 1.46
C GLN A 142 7.01 -14.86 1.86
N ALA A 143 6.90 -13.95 0.88
CA ALA A 143 6.81 -12.52 1.18
C ALA A 143 5.44 -12.19 1.78
N THR A 144 5.46 -11.58 2.97
CA THR A 144 4.28 -10.97 3.57
C THR A 144 4.24 -9.49 3.22
N MET A 145 3.05 -8.97 2.94
CA MET A 145 2.86 -7.54 2.73
C MET A 145 2.85 -6.84 4.08
N LYS A 146 3.89 -6.04 4.35
CA LYS A 146 3.91 -5.18 5.53
C LYS A 146 3.17 -3.88 5.20
N MET A 147 2.25 -3.48 6.07
CA MET A 147 1.61 -2.15 6.02
C MET A 147 2.16 -1.28 7.16
N PRO A 148 2.19 0.05 7.00
CA PRO A 148 2.69 0.90 8.08
C PRO A 148 1.75 0.80 9.28
N ALA A 149 2.31 0.86 10.49
CA ALA A 149 1.49 0.96 11.70
C ALA A 149 0.70 2.27 11.64
N VAL A 150 -0.56 2.23 12.09
CA VAL A 150 -1.43 3.42 12.10
C VAL A 150 -1.69 3.84 13.53
N TRP A 151 -1.70 5.14 13.71
CA TRP A 151 -1.76 5.83 14.99
C TRP A 151 -2.88 6.86 14.94
N ALA A 152 -3.72 6.90 15.97
CA ALA A 152 -4.72 7.94 16.16
C ALA A 152 -4.12 9.08 16.98
N GLY A 153 -4.24 10.30 16.47
CA GLY A 153 -3.77 11.52 17.12
C GLY A 153 -4.91 12.27 17.78
N PHE A 154 -4.72 12.61 19.05
CA PHE A 154 -5.68 13.32 19.89
C PHE A 154 -5.09 14.62 20.40
N HIS A 155 -5.92 15.65 20.55
CA HIS A 155 -5.53 16.81 21.35
C HIS A 155 -5.23 16.39 22.79
N ARG A 156 -4.29 17.09 23.45
CA ARG A 156 -3.85 16.74 24.81
C ARG A 156 -5.01 16.68 25.81
N SER A 157 -5.95 17.62 25.73
CA SER A 157 -7.16 17.67 26.59
C SER A 157 -8.08 16.44 26.44
N VAL A 158 -8.04 15.78 25.29
CA VAL A 158 -8.81 14.57 25.00
C VAL A 158 -8.01 13.32 25.38
N ALA A 159 -6.71 13.33 25.09
CA ALA A 159 -5.80 12.20 25.24
C ALA A 159 -5.75 11.63 26.66
N ASP A 160 -5.86 12.48 27.68
CA ASP A 160 -5.80 12.04 29.08
C ASP A 160 -7.03 11.20 29.51
N GLY A 161 -8.12 11.25 28.72
CA GLY A 161 -9.33 10.45 28.92
C GLY A 161 -9.51 9.32 27.91
N VAL A 162 -8.49 9.01 27.08
CA VAL A 162 -8.54 7.89 26.13
C VAL A 162 -8.29 6.58 26.87
N ILE A 163 -9.07 5.55 26.56
CA ILE A 163 -8.95 4.24 27.18
C ILE A 163 -8.44 3.24 26.13
N GLY A 164 -7.40 2.50 26.49
CA GLY A 164 -6.89 1.42 25.65
C GLY A 164 -7.84 0.21 25.68
N CYS A 165 -8.22 -0.31 24.51
CA CYS A 165 -9.09 -1.47 24.35
C CYS A 165 -8.61 -2.41 23.23
N GLY A 166 -9.22 -3.59 23.14
CA GLY A 166 -9.02 -4.54 22.04
C GLY A 166 -8.08 -5.71 22.39
N PRO A 167 -8.18 -6.81 21.64
CA PRO A 167 -7.60 -8.10 22.03
C PRO A 167 -6.06 -8.07 22.08
N GLU A 168 -5.42 -7.34 21.17
CA GLU A 168 -3.95 -7.20 21.14
C GLU A 168 -3.46 -6.42 22.37
N PHE A 169 -4.16 -5.36 22.74
CA PHE A 169 -3.82 -4.52 23.88
C PHE A 169 -4.07 -5.24 25.21
N GLU A 170 -5.21 -5.92 25.35
CA GLU A 170 -5.56 -6.73 26.53
C GLU A 170 -4.58 -7.88 26.73
N ALA A 171 -4.23 -8.61 25.67
CA ALA A 171 -3.23 -9.67 25.73
C ALA A 171 -1.86 -9.13 26.17
N LEU A 172 -1.48 -7.92 25.73
CA LEU A 172 -0.25 -7.26 26.14
C LEU A 172 -0.30 -6.87 27.64
N CYS A 173 -1.42 -6.29 28.10
CA CYS A 173 -1.62 -5.96 29.51
C CYS A 173 -1.52 -7.20 30.40
N ALA A 174 -2.19 -8.30 30.02
CA ALA A 174 -2.15 -9.57 30.74
C ALA A 174 -0.73 -10.17 30.75
N LYS A 175 -0.05 -10.20 29.60
CA LYS A 175 1.33 -10.71 29.49
C LYS A 175 2.30 -10.01 30.42
N PHE A 176 2.12 -8.72 30.65
CA PHE A 176 3.02 -7.91 31.47
C PHE A 176 2.48 -7.59 32.87
N GLY A 177 1.27 -8.04 33.22
CA GLY A 177 0.63 -7.74 34.51
C GLY A 177 0.46 -6.24 34.78
N MET A 178 0.27 -5.43 33.75
CA MET A 178 0.16 -3.97 33.88
C MET A 178 -1.28 -3.49 33.78
N ASN A 179 -1.59 -2.43 34.52
CA ASN A 179 -2.87 -1.75 34.35
C ASN A 179 -2.96 -1.17 32.92
N PRO A 180 -4.16 -1.15 32.30
CA PRO A 180 -4.38 -0.61 30.95
C PRO A 180 -3.82 0.80 30.72
N GLN A 181 -4.14 1.77 31.58
CA GLN A 181 -3.67 3.15 31.46
C GLN A 181 -2.13 3.25 31.52
N ALA A 182 -1.50 2.49 32.41
CA ALA A 182 -0.04 2.44 32.50
C ALA A 182 0.58 1.81 31.25
N MET A 183 -0.07 0.79 30.66
CA MET A 183 0.37 0.20 29.39
C MET A 183 0.22 1.20 28.24
N LEU A 184 -0.93 1.85 28.09
CA LEU A 184 -1.19 2.83 27.05
C LEU A 184 -0.18 3.99 27.11
N ALA A 185 0.10 4.50 28.31
CA ALA A 185 1.08 5.55 28.55
C ALA A 185 2.49 5.20 28.05
N LYS A 186 2.90 3.91 28.05
CA LYS A 186 4.21 3.48 27.51
C LYS A 186 4.33 3.61 25.99
N PHE A 187 3.20 3.52 25.29
CA PHE A 187 3.15 3.62 23.84
C PHE A 187 2.75 5.02 23.37
N ARG A 188 2.47 5.95 24.30
CA ARG A 188 2.21 7.36 24.00
C ARG A 188 3.36 7.95 23.20
N ARG A 189 3.02 8.57 22.06
CA ARG A 189 3.95 9.42 21.29
C ARG A 189 3.39 10.84 21.20
N GLU A 190 4.25 11.80 20.90
CA GLU A 190 3.82 13.17 20.61
C GLU A 190 4.29 13.55 19.20
N HIS A 191 3.40 14.13 18.40
CA HIS A 191 3.70 14.56 17.03
C HIS A 191 2.80 15.74 16.64
N ASP A 192 3.40 16.83 16.16
CA ASP A 192 2.69 18.04 15.73
C ASP A 192 1.65 18.56 16.75
N GLY A 193 1.99 18.51 18.04
CA GLY A 193 1.13 18.94 19.14
C GLY A 193 0.00 17.98 19.51
N LEU A 194 -0.08 16.82 18.86
CA LEU A 194 -1.01 15.73 19.16
C LEU A 194 -0.35 14.63 19.97
N VAL A 195 -1.14 13.93 20.77
CA VAL A 195 -0.76 12.70 21.45
C VAL A 195 -1.23 11.53 20.61
N LEU A 196 -0.31 10.65 20.22
CA LEU A 196 -0.60 9.50 19.38
C LEU A 196 -0.68 8.21 20.20
N PHE A 197 -1.67 7.39 19.88
CA PHE A 197 -1.81 6.01 20.35
C PHE A 197 -1.99 5.06 19.15
N PRO A 198 -1.58 3.78 19.26
CA PRO A 198 -1.83 2.82 18.20
C PRO A 198 -3.32 2.72 17.89
N LEU A 199 -3.71 2.86 16.61
CA LEU A 199 -5.12 2.95 16.19
C LEU A 199 -5.96 1.80 16.77
N ARG A 200 -5.45 0.57 16.63
CA ARG A 200 -6.12 -0.67 17.05
C ARG A 200 -6.40 -0.75 18.55
N TRP A 201 -5.77 0.12 19.34
CA TRP A 201 -5.91 0.12 20.80
C TRP A 201 -6.91 1.17 21.28
N VAL A 202 -7.43 2.02 20.41
CA VAL A 202 -8.28 3.16 20.80
C VAL A 202 -9.53 3.25 19.92
N ASN A 203 -10.03 2.09 19.48
CA ASN A 203 -11.14 1.97 18.54
C ASN A 203 -12.42 2.65 19.06
N ASP A 204 -12.68 2.56 20.36
CA ASP A 204 -13.87 3.15 20.99
C ASP A 204 -13.83 4.68 21.07
N ASP A 205 -12.63 5.27 21.01
CA ASP A 205 -12.41 6.71 21.10
C ASP A 205 -12.15 7.37 19.73
N LEU A 206 -12.20 6.63 18.61
CA LEU A 206 -11.82 7.17 17.30
C LEU A 206 -12.66 8.36 16.83
N GLY A 207 -13.92 8.46 17.27
CA GLY A 207 -14.76 9.63 16.99
C GLY A 207 -14.23 10.94 17.59
N ARG A 208 -13.32 10.85 18.57
CA ARG A 208 -12.65 11.98 19.23
C ARG A 208 -11.25 12.24 18.68
N ALA A 209 -10.75 11.39 17.79
CA ALA A 209 -9.44 11.55 17.18
C ALA A 209 -9.44 12.74 16.21
N THR A 210 -8.38 13.54 16.26
CA THR A 210 -8.21 14.72 15.41
C THR A 210 -7.66 14.34 14.04
N ALA A 211 -6.74 13.38 13.99
CA ALA A 211 -6.08 12.95 12.76
C ALA A 211 -5.56 11.51 12.90
N MET A 212 -5.28 10.87 11.76
CA MET A 212 -4.71 9.54 11.68
C MET A 212 -3.35 9.59 10.99
N PHE A 213 -2.38 8.86 11.54
CA PHE A 213 -1.00 8.89 11.09
C PHE A 213 -0.50 7.49 10.76
N ALA A 214 0.26 7.38 9.68
CA ALA A 214 1.03 6.18 9.36
C ALA A 214 2.48 6.36 9.82
N GLU A 215 3.02 5.37 10.51
CA GLU A 215 4.43 5.33 10.89
C GLU A 215 5.30 4.85 9.72
N VAL A 216 6.15 5.74 9.21
CA VAL A 216 7.01 5.52 8.03
C VAL A 216 8.48 5.34 8.37
N ALA A 217 8.86 5.43 9.65
CA ALA A 217 10.23 5.28 10.15
C ALA A 217 10.87 3.94 9.75
N GLN A 218 10.23 2.85 10.13
CA GLN A 218 10.77 1.48 10.03
C GLN A 218 10.25 0.72 8.81
N PHE A 219 9.54 1.43 7.94
CA PHE A 219 8.71 0.80 6.95
C PHE A 219 9.47 0.57 5.63
N PRO A 220 9.50 -0.67 5.09
CA PRO A 220 10.23 -0.95 3.86
C PRO A 220 9.67 -0.10 2.73
N THR A 221 10.50 0.80 2.18
CA THR A 221 10.06 1.78 1.15
C THR A 221 9.51 1.17 -0.12
N ARG A 222 9.84 -0.10 -0.44
CA ARG A 222 9.31 -0.87 -1.57
C ARG A 222 9.28 -2.35 -1.22
N GLN A 223 8.20 -3.06 -1.59
CA GLN A 223 8.03 -4.49 -1.37
C GLN A 223 7.59 -5.16 -2.69
N ALA A 224 7.98 -6.42 -2.90
CA ALA A 224 7.40 -7.27 -3.95
C ALA A 224 6.69 -8.44 -3.27
N VAL A 225 5.47 -8.72 -3.71
CA VAL A 225 4.54 -9.66 -3.10
C VAL A 225 3.82 -10.46 -4.19
N PRO A 226 3.29 -11.66 -3.90
CA PRO A 226 2.41 -12.36 -4.84
C PRO A 226 1.20 -11.48 -5.21
N THR A 227 0.80 -11.49 -6.48
CA THR A 227 -0.37 -10.72 -6.95
C THR A 227 -1.65 -11.07 -6.17
N GLN A 228 -1.76 -12.33 -5.71
CA GLN A 228 -2.87 -12.82 -4.91
C GLN A 228 -3.03 -12.06 -3.59
N LEU A 229 -1.94 -11.58 -2.96
CA LEU A 229 -2.06 -10.81 -1.72
C LEU A 229 -2.74 -9.46 -1.95
N ILE A 230 -2.47 -8.80 -3.08
CA ILE A 230 -3.15 -7.55 -3.46
C ILE A 230 -4.61 -7.84 -3.81
N ALA A 231 -4.86 -8.90 -4.57
CA ALA A 231 -6.23 -9.28 -4.94
C ALA A 231 -7.08 -9.62 -3.71
N ASN A 232 -6.53 -10.35 -2.74
CA ASN A 232 -7.21 -10.64 -1.46
C ASN A 232 -7.51 -9.36 -0.71
N ALA A 233 -6.51 -8.48 -0.54
CA ALA A 233 -6.70 -7.23 0.19
C ALA A 233 -7.77 -6.33 -0.45
N ILE A 234 -7.89 -6.31 -1.78
CA ILE A 234 -8.96 -5.59 -2.50
C ILE A 234 -10.33 -6.26 -2.28
N ARG A 235 -10.40 -7.61 -2.29
CA ARG A 235 -11.65 -8.36 -2.08
C ARG A 235 -12.18 -8.18 -0.67
N ASP A 236 -11.30 -8.29 0.32
CA ASP A 236 -11.63 -8.14 1.74
C ASP A 236 -12.19 -6.73 1.99
N ALA A 237 -11.56 -5.70 1.40
CA ALA A 237 -12.02 -4.32 1.47
C ALA A 237 -13.38 -4.07 0.78
N SER A 238 -13.73 -4.83 -0.26
CA SER A 238 -14.96 -4.62 -1.02
C SER A 238 -16.20 -5.26 -0.36
N GLY A 239 -16.03 -5.98 0.77
CA GLY A 239 -17.12 -6.73 1.40
C GLY A 239 -17.66 -7.88 0.55
N LEU A 240 -17.00 -8.19 -0.57
CA LEU A 240 -17.43 -9.19 -1.56
C LEU A 240 -16.93 -10.62 -1.24
N GLY A 241 -16.34 -10.84 -0.06
CA GLY A 241 -15.56 -12.05 0.24
C GLY A 241 -15.87 -12.72 1.57
N SER A 242 -17.04 -13.35 1.71
CA SER A 242 -17.23 -14.46 2.65
C SER A 242 -18.17 -15.58 2.14
N GLN A 243 -18.43 -15.66 0.83
CA GLN A 243 -19.25 -16.77 0.31
C GLN A 243 -18.75 -17.49 -0.96
N THR A 244 -17.61 -17.15 -1.54
CA THR A 244 -17.10 -17.94 -2.67
C THR A 244 -16.20 -19.07 -2.16
N ARG A 245 -16.82 -20.19 -1.78
CA ARG A 245 -16.16 -21.50 -1.73
C ARG A 245 -15.47 -21.71 -3.09
N CYS A 246 -14.15 -21.94 -3.08
CA CYS A 246 -13.50 -22.58 -4.21
C CYS A 246 -14.15 -23.95 -4.36
N ALA A 247 -14.95 -24.11 -5.41
CA ALA A 247 -15.21 -25.43 -5.96
C ALA A 247 -13.86 -25.92 -6.47
N ASP A 248 -13.27 -26.87 -5.74
CA ASP A 248 -12.18 -27.68 -6.24
C ASP A 248 -12.66 -28.39 -7.50
N GLU A 249 -12.06 -28.02 -8.63
CA GLU A 249 -12.13 -28.78 -9.86
C GLU A 249 -11.48 -30.16 -9.62
N ALA A 250 -12.37 -31.15 -9.52
CA ALA A 250 -12.30 -32.42 -10.24
C ALA A 250 -10.98 -32.68 -10.98
N THR A 251 -10.13 -33.53 -10.40
CA THR A 251 -9.31 -34.41 -11.23
C THR A 251 -9.96 -35.79 -11.22
N ALA A 252 -10.60 -36.10 -12.34
CA ALA A 252 -11.02 -37.44 -12.69
C ALA A 252 -9.82 -38.41 -12.63
N THR A 253 -9.99 -39.56 -11.99
CA THR A 253 -9.25 -40.76 -12.34
C THR A 253 -10.29 -41.85 -12.57
N VAL A 254 -10.66 -42.02 -13.83
CA VAL A 254 -11.24 -43.25 -14.37
C VAL A 254 -10.09 -43.96 -15.08
N ALA A 255 -9.58 -45.02 -14.46
CA ALA A 255 -9.02 -46.21 -15.06
C ALA A 255 -8.85 -47.25 -13.95
#